data_AF-A0A9D5QQ40-F1
#
_entry.id   AF-A0A9D5QQ40-F1
#
_cell.length_a   1.000
_cell.length_b   1.000
_cell.length_c   1.000
_cell.angle_alpha   90.00
_cell.angle_beta   90.00
_cell.angle_gamma   90.00
#
_symmetry.space_group_name_H-M   'P 1'
#
loop_
_entity.id
_entity.type
_entity.pdbx_description
1 polymer ?
#
loop_
_entity_poly.entity_id
_entity_poly.type
_entity_poly.pdbx_seq_one_letter_code
_entity_poly.pdbx_strand_id
1 'polypeptide(L)'
;MKHFLKFWLFTVIILLFNCPSINATNIVTYVVSDSIESASETLKMEFESISNEDDKVRISFNLKSANEPFTIYDAKWVNCDSTLVPTDPFSLIAQTNEVSGKNTEWHISLDFPFSNRFEDSDVLILKTDKGIVRCLTSMTGKLREDMDLLRTEYENQLDRSISSSRKAWIFFYITLASAIVIGSTILIIVKRRLTRKRKEIEELSMLISERSHRNHELEAQVNTLYSSRLDTLNMLCNEYFEKSESEKVKLSLYNEVEKHILALRDSKSINELEDIVNKYMDNILVKVREQLPELNRKDLIFLTYLYAGFSPRAVCIFTNIKIKNFYNRRSRLKERILETNAQDKDFFVSKM
;
A
#
# COMPACT_ATOMS: atom_id res chain seq x y z
N MET A 1 -68.55 -20.95 -49.35
CA MET A 1 -69.73 -21.14 -48.48
C MET A 1 -69.49 -20.26 -47.26
N LYS A 2 -69.86 -18.98 -47.36
CA LYS A 2 -71.13 -18.43 -46.85
C LYS A 2 -71.10 -18.36 -45.32
N HIS A 3 -70.80 -17.17 -44.79
CA HIS A 3 -71.79 -16.15 -44.38
C HIS A 3 -72.28 -16.43 -42.94
N PHE A 4 -72.03 -15.49 -42.02
CA PHE A 4 -73.05 -14.63 -41.38
C PHE A 4 -72.32 -13.82 -40.27
N LEU A 5 -71.98 -12.54 -40.43
CA LEU A 5 -72.80 -11.34 -40.66
C LEU A 5 -73.34 -10.74 -39.34
N LYS A 6 -72.82 -9.54 -39.05
CA LYS A 6 -73.45 -8.38 -38.37
C LYS A 6 -73.97 -8.56 -36.94
N PHE A 7 -73.40 -7.77 -36.03
CA PHE A 7 -74.25 -6.86 -35.26
C PHE A 7 -73.64 -5.46 -35.28
N TRP A 8 -74.33 -4.61 -36.02
CA TRP A 8 -74.12 -3.19 -36.20
C TRP A 8 -75.05 -2.55 -35.16
N LEU A 9 -74.53 -1.77 -34.21
CA LEU A 9 -75.38 -0.97 -33.32
C LEU A 9 -74.96 0.49 -33.39
N PHE A 10 -75.61 1.18 -34.34
CA PHE A 10 -76.10 2.55 -34.24
C PHE A 10 -75.32 3.49 -33.31
N THR A 11 -74.33 4.19 -33.87
CA THR A 11 -74.10 5.59 -33.50
C THR A 11 -74.59 6.45 -34.65
N VAL A 12 -75.71 7.11 -34.39
CA VAL A 12 -76.37 8.07 -35.24
C VAL A 12 -75.39 9.19 -35.58
N ILE A 13 -74.83 9.16 -36.80
CA ILE A 13 -74.19 10.31 -37.42
C ILE A 13 -75.33 11.14 -38.03
N ILE A 14 -75.82 12.13 -37.30
CA ILE A 14 -76.58 13.23 -37.91
C ILE A 14 -75.54 14.23 -38.41
N LEU A 15 -75.10 14.02 -39.65
CA LEU A 15 -74.54 15.05 -40.50
C LEU A 15 -75.72 15.84 -41.07
N LEU A 16 -76.07 16.94 -40.41
CA LEU A 16 -76.84 18.01 -41.04
C LEU A 16 -75.94 19.23 -41.15
N PHE A 17 -75.32 19.36 -42.31
CA PHE A 17 -75.02 20.65 -42.90
C PHE A 17 -76.36 21.38 -43.07
N ASN A 18 -76.72 22.18 -42.08
CA ASN A 18 -77.58 23.34 -42.26
C ASN A 18 -76.99 24.41 -41.36
N CYS A 19 -76.65 25.53 -41.98
CA CYS A 19 -76.27 26.76 -41.32
C CYS A 19 -77.56 27.47 -40.91
N PRO A 20 -77.79 27.73 -39.62
CA PRO A 20 -78.58 28.86 -39.22
C PRO A 20 -77.67 29.79 -38.41
N SER A 21 -77.60 31.05 -38.84
CA SER A 21 -77.13 32.16 -38.03
C SER A 21 -77.95 32.19 -36.73
N ILE A 22 -77.37 31.68 -35.64
CA ILE A 22 -77.98 31.62 -34.31
C ILE A 22 -77.04 32.36 -33.37
N ASN A 23 -77.56 33.42 -32.77
CA ASN A 23 -76.95 34.16 -31.68
C ASN A 23 -76.41 33.19 -30.62
N ALA A 24 -75.09 33.21 -30.41
CA ALA A 24 -74.35 32.18 -29.68
C ALA A 24 -74.79 31.98 -28.22
N THR A 25 -74.73 30.72 -27.78
CA THR A 25 -74.96 30.21 -26.42
C THR A 25 -73.77 29.27 -26.10
N ASN A 26 -73.22 29.29 -24.89
CA ASN A 26 -72.08 28.43 -24.47
C ASN A 26 -72.22 26.97 -25.00
N ILE A 27 -71.17 26.41 -25.61
CA ILE A 27 -71.21 25.08 -26.24
C ILE A 27 -70.39 24.07 -25.44
N VAL A 28 -70.99 22.92 -25.13
CA VAL A 28 -70.32 21.79 -24.48
C VAL A 28 -70.59 20.53 -25.30
N THR A 29 -69.52 19.88 -25.76
CA THR A 29 -69.56 18.55 -26.40
C THR A 29 -68.63 17.63 -25.63
N TYR A 30 -68.95 16.34 -25.49
CA TYR A 30 -68.05 15.39 -24.84
C TYR A 30 -67.94 14.08 -25.62
N VAL A 31 -66.76 13.49 -25.57
CA VAL A 31 -66.44 12.18 -26.17
C VAL A 31 -66.08 11.21 -25.06
N VAL A 32 -66.62 9.99 -25.16
CA VAL A 32 -66.43 8.92 -24.18
C VAL A 32 -65.62 7.80 -24.83
N SER A 33 -64.51 7.41 -24.20
CA SER A 33 -63.71 6.27 -24.62
C SER A 33 -63.74 5.17 -23.56
N ASP A 34 -64.08 3.93 -23.98
CA ASP A 34 -64.20 2.76 -23.10
C ASP A 34 -62.84 2.06 -22.82
N SER A 35 -61.72 2.62 -23.29
CA SER A 35 -60.37 2.08 -23.08
C SER A 35 -59.62 2.79 -21.94
N ILE A 36 -59.37 2.08 -20.84
CA ILE A 36 -58.57 2.56 -19.71
C ILE A 36 -57.09 2.24 -19.98
N GLU A 37 -56.41 3.11 -20.73
CA GLU A 37 -54.95 3.12 -20.76
C GLU A 37 -54.44 4.31 -19.93
N SER A 38 -53.81 3.99 -18.79
CA SER A 38 -53.12 4.89 -17.85
C SER A 38 -53.98 5.93 -17.12
N ALA A 39 -54.35 5.60 -15.88
CA ALA A 39 -55.05 6.47 -14.95
C ALA A 39 -54.14 7.60 -14.45
N SER A 40 -54.39 8.82 -14.92
CA SER A 40 -54.03 10.04 -14.19
C SER A 40 -55.31 10.51 -13.52
N GLU A 41 -55.43 10.34 -12.20
CA GLU A 41 -56.62 10.68 -11.38
C GLU A 41 -56.92 12.20 -11.31
N THR A 42 -56.28 12.99 -12.17
CA THR A 42 -56.27 14.45 -12.11
C THR A 42 -57.04 15.02 -13.29
N LEU A 43 -58.04 15.87 -13.00
CA LEU A 43 -58.71 16.69 -14.00
C LEU A 43 -57.67 17.56 -14.71
N LYS A 44 -57.39 17.28 -15.99
CA LYS A 44 -56.42 18.04 -16.79
C LYS A 44 -57.15 18.91 -17.80
N MET A 45 -56.80 20.19 -17.81
CA MET A 45 -57.34 21.18 -18.73
C MET A 45 -56.30 21.51 -19.78
N GLU A 46 -56.69 21.42 -21.05
CA GLU A 46 -55.85 21.71 -22.20
C GLU A 46 -56.52 22.81 -23.03
N PHE A 47 -55.84 23.95 -23.16
CA PHE A 47 -56.29 25.02 -24.04
C PHE A 47 -56.26 24.56 -25.50
N GLU A 48 -57.32 24.84 -26.25
CA GLU A 48 -57.44 24.48 -27.66
C GLU A 48 -57.30 25.71 -28.56
N SER A 49 -58.15 26.72 -28.37
CA SER A 49 -58.10 27.93 -29.17
C SER A 49 -58.74 29.13 -28.49
N ILE A 50 -58.32 30.31 -28.94
CA ILE A 50 -58.94 31.60 -28.61
C ILE A 50 -59.17 32.33 -29.92
N SER A 51 -60.41 32.79 -30.15
CA SER A 51 -60.78 33.54 -31.35
C SER A 51 -61.68 34.71 -31.00
N ASN A 52 -61.62 35.76 -31.81
CA ASN A 52 -62.53 36.89 -31.71
C ASN A 52 -63.59 36.76 -32.80
N GLU A 53 -64.85 36.56 -32.41
CA GLU A 53 -66.00 36.43 -33.30
C GLU A 53 -67.14 37.31 -32.77
N ASP A 54 -67.83 38.04 -33.66
CA ASP A 54 -69.05 38.80 -33.35
C ASP A 54 -68.98 39.71 -32.09
N ASP A 55 -67.89 40.47 -31.95
CA ASP A 55 -67.65 41.37 -30.79
C ASP A 55 -67.61 40.65 -29.43
N LYS A 56 -67.14 39.39 -29.44
CA LYS A 56 -66.86 38.56 -28.27
C LYS A 56 -65.55 37.79 -28.44
N VAL A 57 -64.97 37.34 -27.33
CA VAL A 57 -63.84 36.40 -27.34
C VAL A 57 -64.36 35.01 -27.04
N ARG A 58 -64.21 34.07 -27.96
CA ARG A 58 -64.51 32.65 -27.73
C ARG A 58 -63.25 31.94 -27.29
N ILE A 59 -63.31 31.29 -26.13
CA ILE A 59 -62.23 30.45 -25.60
C ILE A 59 -62.69 29.00 -25.61
N SER A 60 -62.00 28.16 -26.37
CA SER A 60 -62.23 26.72 -26.45
C SER A 60 -61.13 25.96 -25.72
N PHE A 61 -61.53 25.01 -24.89
CA PHE A 61 -60.62 24.17 -24.13
C PHE A 61 -61.18 22.76 -23.93
N ASN A 62 -60.26 21.80 -23.80
CA ASN A 62 -60.57 20.41 -23.53
C ASN A 62 -60.31 20.08 -22.07
N LEU A 63 -61.24 19.39 -21.45
CA LEU A 63 -61.13 18.90 -20.09
C LEU A 63 -61.12 17.38 -20.11
N LYS A 64 -59.98 16.80 -19.73
CA LYS A 64 -59.77 15.36 -19.65
C LYS A 64 -60.00 14.92 -18.21
N SER A 65 -61.02 14.09 -18.00
CA SER A 65 -61.31 13.44 -16.72
C SER A 65 -61.29 11.92 -16.89
N ALA A 66 -60.58 11.25 -15.99
CA ALA A 66 -60.54 9.80 -15.90
C ALA A 66 -61.30 9.35 -14.65
N ASN A 67 -62.40 8.62 -14.84
CA ASN A 67 -63.08 7.87 -13.78
C ASN A 67 -63.64 8.68 -12.58
N GLU A 68 -63.70 10.01 -12.65
CA GLU A 68 -64.28 10.84 -11.58
C GLU A 68 -65.30 11.88 -12.07
N PRO A 69 -66.49 11.98 -11.43
CA PRO A 69 -67.40 13.08 -11.65
C PRO A 69 -66.81 14.39 -11.13
N PHE A 70 -67.13 15.50 -11.80
CA PHE A 70 -66.68 16.84 -11.41
C PHE A 70 -67.79 17.86 -11.64
N THR A 71 -67.74 18.95 -10.87
CA THR A 71 -68.67 20.08 -11.02
C THR A 71 -67.88 21.37 -11.19
N ILE A 72 -68.15 22.09 -12.29
CA ILE A 72 -67.66 23.44 -12.54
C ILE A 72 -68.76 24.42 -12.13
N TYR A 73 -68.46 25.29 -11.17
CA TYR A 73 -69.42 26.27 -10.66
C TYR A 73 -69.07 27.71 -11.02
N ASP A 74 -67.86 27.99 -11.48
CA ASP A 74 -67.41 29.32 -11.86
C ASP A 74 -66.31 29.22 -12.93
N ALA A 75 -66.39 30.07 -13.94
CA ALA A 75 -65.38 30.21 -14.98
C ALA A 75 -65.03 31.69 -15.12
N LYS A 76 -63.73 32.00 -15.12
CA LYS A 76 -63.23 33.37 -15.20
C LYS A 76 -62.00 33.43 -16.10
N TRP A 77 -61.95 34.43 -16.95
CA TRP A 77 -60.78 34.70 -17.77
C TRP A 77 -60.07 35.93 -17.22
N VAL A 78 -58.82 35.75 -16.79
CA VAL A 78 -57.95 36.85 -16.40
C VAL A 78 -57.18 37.27 -17.64
N ASN A 79 -57.53 38.44 -18.17
CA ASN A 79 -56.92 39.05 -19.33
C ASN A 79 -56.24 40.35 -18.91
N CYS A 80 -54.90 40.39 -19.02
CA CYS A 80 -54.08 41.47 -18.47
C CYS A 80 -54.44 41.70 -16.97
N ASP A 81 -54.88 42.92 -16.60
CA ASP A 81 -55.30 43.27 -15.23
C ASP A 81 -56.80 43.05 -14.96
N SER A 82 -57.57 42.58 -15.94
CA SER A 82 -59.02 42.46 -15.85
C SER A 82 -59.47 41.01 -15.65
N THR A 83 -60.39 40.80 -14.71
CA THR A 83 -61.07 39.50 -14.55
C THR A 83 -62.42 39.56 -15.23
N LEU A 84 -62.53 38.87 -16.37
CA LEU A 84 -63.72 38.78 -17.19
C LEU A 84 -64.51 37.51 -16.84
N VAL A 85 -65.83 37.64 -16.85
CA VAL A 85 -66.80 36.55 -16.62
C VAL A 85 -67.43 36.20 -17.97
N PRO A 86 -67.81 34.94 -18.23
CA PRO A 86 -68.54 34.57 -19.42
C PRO A 86 -69.79 35.45 -19.61
N THR A 87 -70.10 35.75 -20.86
CA THR A 87 -71.25 36.56 -21.26
C THR A 87 -72.56 35.93 -20.77
N ASP A 88 -72.62 34.60 -20.80
CA ASP A 88 -73.68 33.80 -20.22
C ASP A 88 -73.16 32.98 -19.03
N PRO A 89 -73.86 32.95 -17.88
CA PRO A 89 -73.46 32.16 -16.73
C PRO A 89 -73.22 30.69 -17.10
N PHE A 90 -72.07 30.16 -16.68
CA PHE A 90 -71.68 28.79 -16.99
C PHE A 90 -71.55 27.95 -15.73
N SER A 91 -72.22 26.80 -15.72
CA SER A 91 -72.03 25.73 -14.75
C SER A 91 -72.15 24.39 -15.46
N LEU A 92 -71.28 23.44 -15.14
CA LEU A 92 -71.28 22.10 -15.72
C LEU A 92 -71.20 21.06 -14.61
N ILE A 93 -72.08 20.07 -14.65
CA ILE A 93 -72.08 18.94 -13.73
C ILE A 93 -71.89 17.68 -14.58
N ALA A 94 -70.74 17.03 -14.46
CA ALA A 94 -70.49 15.74 -15.08
C ALA A 94 -71.03 14.63 -14.14
N GLN A 95 -72.11 13.96 -14.53
CA GLN A 95 -72.81 13.01 -13.67
C GLN A 95 -72.07 11.66 -13.56
N THR A 96 -72.25 10.96 -12.44
CA THR A 96 -71.53 9.72 -12.11
C THR A 96 -71.78 8.57 -13.10
N ASN A 97 -72.95 8.53 -13.73
CA ASN A 97 -73.32 7.55 -14.76
C ASN A 97 -72.59 7.76 -16.10
N GLU A 98 -72.10 8.98 -16.38
CA GLU A 98 -71.43 9.35 -17.63
C GLU A 98 -69.91 9.14 -17.56
N VAL A 99 -69.31 9.21 -16.37
CA VAL A 99 -67.84 9.26 -16.18
C VAL A 99 -67.28 8.02 -15.46
N SER A 100 -68.10 7.27 -14.73
CA SER A 100 -67.63 6.10 -13.96
C SER A 100 -67.12 4.98 -14.87
N GLY A 101 -65.84 4.63 -14.73
CA GLY A 101 -65.14 3.57 -15.46
C GLY A 101 -64.68 3.94 -16.87
N LYS A 102 -64.73 5.23 -17.25
CA LYS A 102 -64.45 5.70 -18.62
C LYS A 102 -63.51 6.91 -18.63
N ASN A 103 -62.80 7.08 -19.74
CA ASN A 103 -62.07 8.31 -20.02
C ASN A 103 -63.00 9.26 -20.79
N THR A 104 -63.21 10.45 -20.25
CA THR A 104 -64.06 11.47 -20.86
C THR A 104 -63.24 12.70 -21.25
N GLU A 105 -63.45 13.17 -22.47
CA GLU A 105 -62.87 14.42 -22.97
C GLU A 105 -64.02 15.38 -23.29
N TRP A 106 -64.07 16.48 -22.56
CA TRP A 106 -65.10 17.51 -22.68
C TRP A 106 -64.54 18.71 -23.43
N HIS A 107 -65.06 18.97 -24.61
CA HIS A 107 -64.77 20.16 -25.40
C HIS A 107 -65.77 21.27 -25.03
N ILE A 108 -65.25 22.33 -24.41
CA ILE A 108 -66.05 23.43 -23.87
C ILE A 108 -65.63 24.72 -24.57
N SER A 109 -66.61 25.46 -25.10
CA SER A 109 -66.43 26.78 -25.68
C SER A 109 -67.27 27.81 -24.94
N LEU A 110 -66.60 28.82 -24.37
CA LEU A 110 -67.21 29.90 -23.60
C LEU A 110 -66.97 31.25 -24.28
N ASP A 111 -68.01 32.09 -24.31
CA ASP A 111 -67.94 33.41 -24.91
C ASP A 111 -67.75 34.48 -23.82
N PHE A 112 -66.68 35.26 -23.90
CA PHE A 112 -66.34 36.36 -23.01
C PHE A 112 -66.52 37.73 -23.70
N PRO A 113 -66.65 38.83 -22.93
CA PRO A 113 -66.61 40.18 -23.48
C PRO A 113 -65.37 40.41 -24.35
N PHE A 114 -65.53 41.14 -25.46
CA PHE A 114 -64.44 41.41 -26.39
C PHE A 114 -63.22 42.04 -25.71
N SER A 115 -62.04 41.52 -26.03
CA SER A 115 -60.75 42.13 -25.70
C SER A 115 -59.84 42.15 -26.92
N ASN A 116 -59.09 43.23 -27.07
CA ASN A 116 -58.11 43.44 -28.14
C ASN A 116 -56.67 43.41 -27.64
N ARG A 117 -56.44 43.09 -26.36
CA ARG A 117 -55.12 42.97 -25.75
C ARG A 117 -54.98 41.57 -25.17
N PHE A 118 -53.89 40.91 -25.50
CA PHE A 118 -53.56 39.58 -24.99
C PHE A 118 -52.13 39.61 -24.47
N GLU A 119 -51.93 39.10 -23.26
CA GLU A 119 -50.62 38.99 -22.62
C GLU A 119 -50.23 37.52 -22.42
N ASP A 120 -48.92 37.27 -22.33
CA ASP A 120 -48.36 35.94 -22.07
C ASP A 120 -48.82 35.36 -20.71
N SER A 121 -49.35 36.20 -19.83
CA SER A 121 -49.84 35.85 -18.49
C SER A 121 -51.35 35.62 -18.42
N ASP A 122 -52.07 35.72 -19.55
CA ASP A 122 -53.51 35.51 -19.59
C ASP A 122 -53.87 34.06 -19.20
N VAL A 123 -54.81 33.92 -18.26
CA VAL A 123 -55.16 32.63 -17.67
C VAL A 123 -56.67 32.46 -17.62
N LEU A 124 -57.14 31.32 -18.12
CA LEU A 124 -58.49 30.82 -17.89
C LEU A 124 -58.50 30.04 -16.57
N ILE A 125 -59.36 30.47 -15.66
CA ILE A 125 -59.53 29.91 -14.31
C ILE A 125 -60.90 29.26 -14.23
N LEU A 126 -60.92 27.96 -13.95
CA LEU A 126 -62.12 27.22 -13.63
C LEU A 126 -62.11 26.88 -12.14
N LYS A 127 -63.21 27.17 -11.45
CA LYS A 127 -63.38 26.68 -10.08
C LYS A 127 -64.25 25.45 -10.10
N THR A 128 -63.70 24.37 -9.59
CA THR A 128 -64.37 23.07 -9.52
C THR A 128 -64.42 22.59 -8.07
N ASP A 129 -65.27 21.60 -7.82
CA ASP A 129 -65.33 20.87 -6.54
C ASP A 129 -64.00 20.17 -6.19
N LYS A 130 -63.14 19.96 -7.20
CA LYS A 130 -61.81 19.36 -7.07
C LYS A 130 -60.68 20.39 -6.92
N GLY A 131 -60.99 21.68 -7.01
CA GLY A 131 -60.03 22.77 -6.83
C GLY A 131 -60.09 23.81 -7.94
N ILE A 132 -59.12 24.71 -7.96
CA ILE A 132 -59.02 25.75 -8.99
C ILE A 132 -58.09 25.22 -10.09
N VAL A 133 -58.64 24.98 -11.27
CA VAL A 133 -57.87 24.60 -12.45
C VAL A 133 -57.54 25.86 -13.25
N ARG A 134 -56.28 26.00 -13.64
CA ARG A 134 -55.77 27.16 -14.37
C ARG A 134 -55.13 26.68 -15.66
N CYS A 135 -55.39 27.38 -16.76
CA CYS A 135 -54.70 27.14 -18.02
C CYS A 135 -54.30 28.47 -18.65
N LEU A 136 -53.05 28.58 -19.05
CA LEU A 136 -52.55 29.73 -19.80
C LEU A 136 -53.22 29.75 -21.17
N THR A 137 -53.86 30.87 -21.52
CA THR A 137 -54.55 31.04 -22.81
C THR A 137 -53.63 31.54 -23.91
N SER A 138 -52.37 31.87 -23.60
CA SER A 138 -51.36 32.26 -24.57
C SER A 138 -50.40 31.12 -24.93
N MET A 139 -50.17 30.94 -26.24
CA MET A 139 -49.27 29.91 -26.78
C MET A 139 -47.81 30.09 -26.31
N THR A 140 -47.37 31.32 -26.10
CA THR A 140 -46.03 31.68 -25.61
C THR A 140 -45.80 31.24 -24.16
N GLY A 141 -46.82 31.37 -23.30
CA GLY A 141 -46.78 30.94 -21.90
C GLY A 141 -46.62 29.42 -21.76
N LYS A 142 -47.43 28.65 -22.52
CA LYS A 142 -47.34 27.17 -22.56
C LYS A 142 -45.97 26.69 -23.05
N LEU A 143 -45.45 27.30 -24.12
CA LEU A 143 -44.14 26.96 -24.68
C LEU A 143 -43.00 27.20 -23.68
N ARG A 144 -43.09 28.26 -22.86
CA ARG A 144 -42.08 28.60 -21.87
C ARG A 144 -42.01 27.58 -20.74
N GLU A 145 -43.15 27.12 -20.26
CA GLU A 145 -43.23 26.09 -19.21
C GLU A 145 -42.60 24.77 -19.69
N ASP A 146 -42.91 24.34 -20.92
CA ASP A 146 -42.32 23.15 -21.54
C ASP A 146 -40.79 23.28 -21.69
N MET A 147 -40.32 24.45 -22.11
CA MET A 147 -38.88 24.73 -22.25
C MET A 147 -38.14 24.68 -20.92
N ASP A 148 -38.72 25.21 -19.85
CA ASP A 148 -38.11 25.20 -18.51
C ASP A 148 -38.12 23.78 -17.91
N LEU A 149 -39.16 22.99 -18.16
CA LEU A 149 -39.20 21.58 -17.77
C LEU A 149 -38.12 20.77 -18.51
N LEU A 150 -38.03 20.92 -19.83
CA LEU A 150 -37.00 20.25 -20.63
C LEU A 150 -35.59 20.66 -20.21
N ARG A 151 -35.37 21.95 -19.91
CA ARG A 151 -34.09 22.43 -19.35
C ARG A 151 -33.77 21.74 -18.04
N THR A 152 -34.71 21.71 -17.11
CA THR A 152 -34.52 21.11 -15.78
C THR A 152 -34.23 19.61 -15.89
N GLU A 153 -34.94 18.91 -16.77
CA GLU A 153 -34.68 17.48 -17.02
C GLU A 153 -33.30 17.25 -17.63
N TYR A 154 -32.88 18.09 -18.58
CA TYR A 154 -31.55 18.01 -19.18
C TYR A 154 -30.43 18.26 -18.16
N GLU A 155 -30.57 19.29 -17.31
CA GLU A 155 -29.62 19.59 -16.23
C GLU A 155 -29.52 18.41 -15.26
N ASN A 156 -30.66 17.86 -14.84
CA ASN A 156 -30.71 16.68 -13.97
C ASN A 156 -30.03 15.46 -14.61
N GLN A 157 -30.24 15.23 -15.91
CA GLN A 157 -29.57 14.13 -16.62
C GLN A 157 -28.06 14.34 -16.72
N LEU A 158 -27.62 15.58 -16.97
CA LEU A 158 -26.21 15.92 -17.07
C LEU A 158 -25.50 15.72 -15.72
N ASP A 159 -26.11 16.16 -14.62
CA ASP A 159 -25.57 15.97 -13.27
C ASP A 159 -25.48 14.49 -12.87
N ARG A 160 -26.47 13.68 -13.24
CA ARG A 160 -26.43 12.22 -13.05
C ARG A 160 -25.27 11.59 -13.83
N SER A 161 -25.09 11.97 -15.08
CA SER A 161 -24.00 11.48 -15.93
C SER A 161 -22.62 11.85 -15.36
N ILE A 162 -22.40 13.14 -15.06
CA ILE A 162 -21.14 13.65 -14.51
C ILE A 162 -20.81 13.01 -13.16
N SER A 163 -21.79 12.88 -12.26
CA SER A 163 -21.58 12.28 -10.94
C SER A 163 -21.19 10.81 -11.02
N SER A 164 -21.75 10.06 -11.97
CA SER A 164 -21.44 8.65 -12.20
C SER A 164 -19.98 8.45 -12.66
N SER A 165 -19.52 9.28 -13.59
CA SER A 165 -18.15 9.21 -14.11
C SER A 165 -17.12 9.64 -13.07
N ARG A 166 -17.40 10.68 -12.28
CA ARG A 166 -16.50 11.15 -11.20
C ARG A 166 -16.21 10.04 -10.19
N LYS A 167 -17.22 9.27 -9.78
CA LYS A 167 -17.03 8.14 -8.86
C LYS A 167 -16.11 7.06 -9.47
N ALA A 168 -16.31 6.72 -10.75
CA ALA A 168 -15.46 5.76 -11.45
C ALA A 168 -13.99 6.22 -11.51
N TRP A 169 -13.74 7.50 -11.83
CA TRP A 169 -12.40 8.07 -11.82
C TRP A 169 -11.75 8.07 -10.44
N ILE A 170 -12.49 8.38 -9.37
CA ILE A 170 -11.98 8.33 -8.00
C ILE A 170 -11.52 6.91 -7.64
N PHE A 171 -12.33 5.88 -7.93
CA PHE A 171 -11.93 4.49 -7.68
C PHE A 171 -10.69 4.10 -8.49
N PHE A 172 -10.59 4.52 -9.75
CA PHE A 172 -9.41 4.26 -10.58
C PHE A 172 -8.14 4.88 -10.00
N TYR A 173 -8.20 6.13 -9.52
CA TYR A 173 -7.02 6.75 -8.91
C TYR A 173 -6.64 6.11 -7.58
N ILE A 174 -7.61 5.67 -6.77
CA ILE A 174 -7.35 4.95 -5.52
C ILE A 174 -6.68 3.61 -5.80
N THR A 175 -7.18 2.83 -6.77
CA THR A 175 -6.56 1.53 -7.12
C THR A 175 -5.15 1.72 -7.68
N LEU A 176 -4.94 2.72 -8.54
CA LEU A 176 -3.62 3.08 -9.07
C LEU A 176 -2.65 3.49 -7.96
N ALA A 177 -3.08 4.35 -7.03
CA ALA A 177 -2.27 4.77 -5.90
C ALA A 177 -1.89 3.58 -4.99
N SER A 178 -2.85 2.69 -4.72
CA SER A 178 -2.60 1.49 -3.91
C SER A 178 -1.54 0.57 -4.54
N ALA A 179 -1.58 0.38 -5.87
CA ALA A 179 -0.61 -0.43 -6.60
C ALA A 179 0.80 0.18 -6.53
N ILE A 180 0.91 1.51 -6.62
CA ILE A 180 2.20 2.23 -6.49
C ILE A 180 2.77 2.09 -5.07
N VAL A 181 1.93 2.19 -4.04
CA VAL A 181 2.36 1.99 -2.65
C VAL A 181 2.84 0.55 -2.44
N ILE A 182 2.13 -0.44 -2.96
CA ILE A 182 2.56 -1.85 -2.87
C ILE A 182 3.88 -2.06 -3.62
N GLY A 183 4.02 -1.54 -4.84
CA GLY A 183 5.27 -1.64 -5.61
C GLY A 183 6.46 -0.99 -4.91
N SER A 184 6.28 0.22 -4.37
CA SER A 184 7.33 0.94 -3.65
C SER A 184 7.75 0.24 -2.35
N THR A 185 6.80 -0.31 -1.58
CA THR A 185 7.11 -1.09 -0.37
C THR A 185 7.92 -2.35 -0.70
N ILE A 186 7.55 -3.09 -1.77
CA ILE A 186 8.31 -4.26 -2.23
C ILE A 186 9.73 -3.85 -2.65
N LEU A 187 9.89 -2.78 -3.43
CA LEU A 187 11.20 -2.27 -3.85
C LEU A 187 12.08 -1.89 -2.65
N ILE A 188 11.51 -1.24 -1.62
CA ILE A 188 12.23 -0.89 -0.40
C ILE A 188 12.67 -2.15 0.35
N ILE A 189 11.80 -3.17 0.47
CA ILE A 189 12.14 -4.44 1.14
C ILE A 189 13.28 -5.15 0.40
N VAL A 190 13.20 -5.26 -0.93
CA VAL A 190 14.24 -5.90 -1.76
C VAL A 190 15.56 -5.14 -1.63
N LYS A 191 15.56 -3.81 -1.76
CA LYS A 191 16.77 -3.00 -1.56
C LYS A 191 17.37 -3.20 -0.17
N ARG A 192 16.54 -3.16 0.89
CA ARG A 192 17.00 -3.41 2.27
C ARG A 192 17.56 -4.83 2.46
N ARG A 193 17.01 -5.84 1.79
CA ARG A 193 17.56 -7.21 1.82
C ARG A 193 18.91 -7.27 1.11
N LEU A 194 19.03 -6.66 -0.07
CA LEU A 194 20.30 -6.62 -0.82
C LEU A 194 21.41 -5.90 -0.05
N THR A 195 21.12 -4.76 0.57
CA THR A 195 22.12 -4.04 1.38
C THR A 195 22.60 -4.86 2.58
N ARG A 196 21.68 -5.58 3.26
CA ARG A 196 22.08 -6.48 4.36
C ARG A 196 22.97 -7.63 3.87
N LYS A 197 22.59 -8.27 2.77
CA LYS A 197 23.40 -9.34 2.17
C LYS A 197 24.77 -8.86 1.71
N ARG A 198 24.89 -7.63 1.20
CA ARG A 198 26.19 -7.04 0.86
C ARG A 198 27.09 -6.86 2.08
N LYS A 199 26.55 -6.39 3.21
CA LYS A 199 27.31 -6.27 4.46
C LYS A 199 27.79 -7.62 4.99
N GLU A 200 26.92 -8.63 5.00
CA GLU A 200 27.29 -9.99 5.40
C GLU A 200 28.41 -10.56 4.51
N ILE A 201 28.34 -10.34 3.19
CA ILE A 201 29.37 -10.78 2.24
C ILE A 201 30.69 -10.05 2.47
N GLU A 202 30.64 -8.74 2.72
CA GLU A 202 31.82 -7.92 2.96
C GLU A 202 32.53 -8.34 4.25
N GLU A 203 31.79 -8.51 5.36
CA GLU A 203 32.32 -9.04 6.61
C GLU A 203 32.94 -10.42 6.44
N LEU A 204 32.26 -11.33 5.73
CA LEU A 204 32.79 -12.67 5.48
C LEU A 204 34.06 -12.62 4.61
N SER A 205 34.08 -11.74 3.61
CA SER A 205 35.26 -11.56 2.75
C SER A 205 36.46 -11.02 3.52
N MET A 206 36.23 -10.09 4.46
CA MET A 206 37.27 -9.54 5.33
C MET A 206 37.82 -10.62 6.28
N LEU A 207 36.95 -11.44 6.89
CA LEU A 207 37.37 -12.56 7.74
C LEU A 207 38.17 -13.62 6.96
N ILE A 208 37.77 -13.93 5.74
CA ILE A 208 38.51 -14.87 4.88
C ILE A 208 39.88 -14.28 4.51
N SER A 209 39.93 -13.00 4.15
CA SER A 209 41.18 -12.32 3.81
C SER A 209 42.15 -12.30 5.00
N GLU A 210 41.66 -11.96 6.20
CA GLU A 210 42.45 -11.94 7.42
C GLU A 210 42.98 -13.34 7.80
N ARG A 211 42.10 -14.36 7.74
CA ARG A 211 42.51 -15.75 7.98
C ARG A 211 43.52 -16.23 6.94
N SER A 212 43.32 -15.89 5.67
CA SER A 212 44.25 -16.22 4.59
C SER A 212 45.63 -15.61 4.83
N HIS A 213 45.67 -14.33 5.22
CA HIS A 213 46.92 -13.65 5.55
C HIS A 213 47.62 -14.30 6.74
N ARG A 214 46.90 -14.61 7.82
CA ARG A 214 47.48 -15.30 8.99
C ARG A 214 47.98 -16.70 8.65
N ASN A 215 47.24 -17.45 7.82
CA ASN A 215 47.69 -18.75 7.35
C ASN A 215 48.96 -18.64 6.50
N HIS A 216 49.05 -17.65 5.61
CA HIS A 216 50.25 -17.43 4.81
C HIS A 216 51.44 -17.03 5.70
N GLU A 217 51.23 -16.20 6.71
CA GLU A 217 52.28 -15.83 7.67
C GLU A 217 52.76 -17.05 8.46
N LEU A 218 51.86 -17.89 8.94
CA LEU A 218 52.19 -19.14 9.60
C LEU A 218 52.95 -20.10 8.68
N GLU A 219 52.50 -20.24 7.44
CA GLU A 219 53.17 -21.07 6.44
C GLU A 219 54.60 -20.56 6.14
N ALA A 220 54.79 -19.24 6.05
CA ALA A 220 56.10 -18.63 5.91
C ALA A 220 56.99 -18.87 7.15
N GLN A 221 56.45 -18.77 8.36
CA GLN A 221 57.18 -19.09 9.59
C GLN A 221 57.56 -20.58 9.65
N VAL A 222 56.66 -21.48 9.24
CA VAL A 222 56.96 -22.92 9.17
C VAL A 222 58.04 -23.21 8.14
N ASN A 223 57.94 -22.63 6.93
CA ASN A 223 58.93 -22.83 5.88
C ASN A 223 60.30 -22.28 6.28
N THR A 224 60.38 -21.11 6.90
CA THR A 224 61.64 -20.55 7.40
C THR A 224 62.28 -21.39 8.50
N LEU A 225 61.48 -21.89 9.45
CA LEU A 225 61.94 -22.82 10.48
C LEU A 225 62.43 -24.14 9.85
N TYR A 226 61.69 -24.69 8.90
CA TYR A 226 62.03 -25.93 8.21
C TYR A 226 63.34 -25.79 7.42
N SER A 227 63.48 -24.73 6.63
CA SER A 227 64.72 -24.41 5.91
C SER A 227 65.90 -24.26 6.87
N SER A 228 65.75 -23.49 7.95
CA SER A 228 66.82 -23.32 8.96
C SER A 228 67.26 -24.65 9.58
N ARG A 229 66.32 -25.57 9.86
CA ARG A 229 66.64 -26.91 10.37
C ARG A 229 67.39 -27.75 9.33
N LEU A 230 66.95 -27.72 8.08
CA LEU A 230 67.64 -28.43 6.99
C LEU A 230 69.03 -27.84 6.72
N ASP A 231 69.20 -26.52 6.81
CA ASP A 231 70.49 -25.86 6.64
C ASP A 231 71.47 -26.27 7.74
N THR A 232 70.99 -26.38 8.99
CA THR A 232 71.80 -26.90 10.11
C THR A 232 72.23 -28.34 9.85
N LEU A 233 71.33 -29.18 9.34
CA LEU A 233 71.64 -30.57 9.00
C LEU A 233 72.63 -30.65 7.84
N ASN A 234 72.44 -29.85 6.80
CA ASN A 234 73.34 -29.78 5.65
C ASN A 234 74.74 -29.30 6.05
N MET A 235 74.83 -28.30 6.95
CA MET A 235 76.10 -27.86 7.53
C MET A 235 76.83 -29.03 8.22
N LEU A 236 76.14 -29.76 9.10
CA LEU A 236 76.72 -30.92 9.80
C LEU A 236 77.14 -32.03 8.83
N CYS A 237 76.33 -32.31 7.80
CA CYS A 237 76.66 -33.29 6.76
C CYS A 237 77.90 -32.88 5.95
N ASN A 238 78.01 -31.61 5.57
CA ASN A 238 79.15 -31.09 4.81
C ASN A 238 80.43 -31.12 5.65
N GLU A 239 80.37 -30.67 6.91
CA GLU A 239 81.53 -30.73 7.81
C GLU A 239 81.97 -32.17 8.08
N TYR A 240 81.03 -33.11 8.17
CA TYR A 240 81.34 -34.53 8.28
C TYR A 240 81.99 -35.07 7.00
N PHE A 241 81.45 -34.75 5.83
CA PHE A 241 81.93 -35.26 4.54
C PHE A 241 83.33 -34.77 4.21
N GLU A 242 83.58 -33.45 4.28
CA GLU A 242 84.88 -32.83 3.94
C GLU A 242 86.04 -33.31 4.81
N LYS A 243 85.74 -33.84 6.00
CA LYS A 243 86.74 -34.14 7.03
C LYS A 243 86.72 -35.62 7.46
N SER A 244 85.96 -36.50 6.80
CA SER A 244 85.64 -37.87 7.25
C SER A 244 86.82 -38.86 7.47
N GLU A 245 88.05 -38.55 7.07
CA GLU A 245 89.19 -39.50 7.09
C GLU A 245 90.15 -39.41 8.30
N SER A 246 89.92 -38.55 9.31
CA SER A 246 90.90 -38.36 10.43
C SER A 246 90.28 -38.37 11.83
N GLU A 247 90.90 -39.03 12.83
CA GLU A 247 90.49 -38.95 14.25
C GLU A 247 90.50 -37.52 14.82
N LYS A 248 91.33 -36.63 14.26
CA LYS A 248 91.28 -35.19 14.57
C LYS A 248 89.94 -34.54 14.23
N VAL A 249 89.14 -35.16 13.37
CA VAL A 249 87.87 -34.61 12.85
C VAL A 249 86.72 -34.94 13.77
N LYS A 250 86.67 -36.15 14.33
CA LYS A 250 85.73 -36.45 15.42
C LYS A 250 85.93 -35.49 16.59
N LEU A 251 87.18 -35.17 16.91
CA LEU A 251 87.51 -34.18 17.94
C LEU A 251 87.09 -32.75 17.53
N SER A 252 87.30 -32.34 16.28
CA SER A 252 86.87 -31.03 15.79
C SER A 252 85.35 -30.87 15.77
N LEU A 253 84.61 -31.86 15.27
CA LEU A 253 83.15 -31.88 15.27
C LEU A 253 82.61 -31.90 16.70
N TYR A 254 83.22 -32.69 17.59
CA TYR A 254 82.88 -32.70 19.00
C TYR A 254 83.06 -31.32 19.63
N ASN A 255 84.20 -30.66 19.40
CA ASN A 255 84.48 -29.34 19.95
C ASN A 255 83.52 -28.25 19.41
N GLU A 256 83.13 -28.32 18.14
CA GLU A 256 82.19 -27.34 17.57
C GLU A 256 80.76 -27.56 18.08
N VAL A 257 80.32 -28.83 18.19
CA VAL A 257 79.05 -29.18 18.83
C VAL A 257 79.06 -28.77 20.31
N GLU A 258 80.15 -29.03 21.03
CA GLU A 258 80.32 -28.61 22.42
C GLU A 258 80.25 -27.08 22.55
N LYS A 259 80.91 -26.34 21.65
CA LYS A 259 80.85 -24.87 21.60
C LYS A 259 79.43 -24.36 21.37
N HIS A 260 78.66 -24.93 20.43
CA HIS A 260 77.26 -24.55 20.23
C HIS A 260 76.37 -24.88 21.44
N ILE A 261 76.59 -26.03 22.09
CA ILE A 261 75.89 -26.41 23.32
C ILE A 261 76.24 -25.43 24.46
N LEU A 262 77.50 -25.04 24.58
CA LEU A 262 77.97 -24.14 25.63
C LEU A 262 77.53 -22.69 25.38
N ALA A 263 77.38 -22.25 24.13
CA ALA A 263 76.83 -20.94 23.79
C ALA A 263 75.42 -20.73 24.35
N LEU A 264 74.61 -21.79 24.49
CA LEU A 264 73.28 -21.73 25.12
C LEU A 264 73.31 -21.38 26.62
N ARG A 265 74.50 -21.33 27.24
CA ARG A 265 74.71 -20.91 28.63
C ARG A 265 74.92 -19.39 28.75
N ASP A 266 75.18 -18.71 27.65
CA ASP A 266 75.47 -17.28 27.65
C ASP A 266 74.23 -16.48 28.01
N SER A 267 74.43 -15.36 28.70
CA SER A 267 73.31 -14.50 29.14
C SER A 267 72.47 -13.99 27.97
N LYS A 268 73.08 -13.81 26.80
CA LYS A 268 72.36 -13.39 25.58
C LYS A 268 71.38 -14.47 25.13
N SER A 269 71.83 -15.71 25.00
CA SER A 269 70.98 -16.84 24.61
C SER A 269 69.90 -17.14 25.64
N ILE A 270 70.18 -16.96 26.93
CA ILE A 270 69.16 -17.08 27.99
C ILE A 270 68.06 -16.03 27.83
N ASN A 271 68.42 -14.78 27.55
CA ASN A 271 67.45 -13.70 27.33
C ASN A 271 66.60 -13.96 26.08
N GLU A 272 67.22 -14.38 24.98
CA GLU A 272 66.49 -14.76 23.76
C GLU A 272 65.50 -15.92 24.03
N LEU A 273 65.91 -16.90 24.83
CA LEU A 273 65.04 -17.99 25.28
C LEU A 273 63.90 -17.52 26.19
N GLU A 274 64.16 -16.58 27.09
CA GLU A 274 63.14 -15.96 27.94
C GLU A 274 62.09 -15.23 27.09
N ASP A 275 62.51 -14.47 26.08
CA ASP A 275 61.61 -13.78 25.15
C ASP A 275 60.75 -14.75 24.36
N ILE A 276 61.33 -15.84 23.86
CA ILE A 276 60.60 -16.90 23.15
C ILE A 276 59.56 -17.55 24.08
N VAL A 277 59.97 -17.96 25.29
CA VAL A 277 59.07 -18.59 26.26
C VAL A 277 57.92 -17.64 26.62
N ASN A 278 58.21 -16.37 26.90
CA ASN A 278 57.18 -15.38 27.22
C ASN A 278 56.20 -15.16 26.06
N LYS A 279 56.70 -15.12 24.82
CA LYS A 279 55.86 -14.98 23.62
C LYS A 279 54.87 -16.14 23.45
N TYR A 280 55.28 -17.38 23.73
CA TYR A 280 54.46 -18.57 23.51
C TYR A 280 53.70 -19.06 24.75
N MET A 281 54.07 -18.61 25.96
CA MET A 281 53.47 -19.03 27.22
C MET A 281 52.89 -17.87 28.03
N ASP A 282 52.26 -16.90 27.37
CA ASP A 282 51.52 -15.80 28.01
C ASP A 282 52.33 -15.09 29.12
N ASN A 283 53.56 -14.70 28.77
CA ASN A 283 54.49 -14.01 29.67
C ASN A 283 54.76 -14.75 30.99
N ILE A 284 54.77 -16.09 30.98
CA ILE A 284 54.96 -16.92 32.18
C ILE A 284 56.18 -16.52 33.03
N LEU A 285 57.33 -16.21 32.44
CA LEU A 285 58.54 -15.84 33.20
C LEU A 285 58.45 -14.44 33.79
N VAL A 286 57.74 -13.51 33.13
CA VAL A 286 57.41 -12.19 33.70
C VAL A 286 56.51 -12.37 34.93
N LYS A 287 55.42 -13.14 34.79
CA LYS A 287 54.49 -13.42 35.89
C LYS A 287 55.18 -14.13 37.07
N VAL A 288 56.07 -15.08 36.79
CA VAL A 288 56.90 -15.73 37.82
C VAL A 288 57.77 -14.70 38.55
N ARG A 289 58.43 -13.78 37.83
CA ARG A 289 59.28 -12.75 38.45
C ARG A 289 58.48 -11.78 39.32
N GLU A 290 57.27 -11.41 38.90
CA GLU A 290 56.39 -10.48 39.63
C GLU A 290 55.73 -11.13 40.85
N GLN A 291 55.23 -12.37 40.71
CA GLN A 291 54.48 -13.05 41.76
C GLN A 291 55.36 -13.85 42.73
N LEU A 292 56.59 -14.19 42.32
CA LEU A 292 57.54 -14.97 43.12
C LEU A 292 58.91 -14.24 43.21
N PRO A 293 58.96 -13.03 43.79
CA PRO A 293 60.20 -12.25 43.89
C PRO A 293 61.28 -12.93 44.74
N GLU A 294 60.90 -13.91 45.56
CA GLU A 294 61.81 -14.73 46.38
C GLU A 294 62.63 -15.74 45.56
N LEU A 295 62.27 -15.99 44.29
CA LEU A 295 63.03 -16.87 43.41
C LEU A 295 64.33 -16.19 42.97
N ASN A 296 65.46 -16.85 43.23
CA ASN A 296 66.75 -16.33 42.81
C ASN A 296 66.91 -16.45 41.27
N ARG A 297 67.89 -15.71 40.72
CA ARG A 297 68.19 -15.73 39.29
C ARG A 297 68.51 -17.12 38.73
N LYS A 298 69.15 -18.01 39.51
CA LYS A 298 69.45 -19.38 39.08
C LYS A 298 68.20 -20.25 38.98
N ASP A 299 67.17 -19.97 39.76
CA ASP A 299 65.88 -20.65 39.69
C ASP A 299 65.08 -20.14 38.49
N LEU A 300 65.11 -18.83 38.22
CA LEU A 300 64.54 -18.25 36.99
C LEU A 300 65.18 -18.84 35.73
N ILE A 301 66.51 -18.90 35.63
CA ILE A 301 67.22 -19.52 34.50
C ILE A 301 66.84 -21.00 34.35
N PHE A 302 66.71 -21.72 35.48
CA PHE A 302 66.30 -23.12 35.46
C PHE A 302 64.87 -23.28 34.93
N LEU A 303 63.94 -22.41 35.31
CA LEU A 303 62.58 -22.37 34.78
C LEU A 303 62.55 -22.00 33.30
N THR A 304 63.37 -21.05 32.84
CA THR A 304 63.47 -20.69 31.42
C THR A 304 63.79 -21.92 30.56
N TYR A 305 64.79 -22.72 30.96
CA TYR A 305 65.12 -23.93 30.20
C TYR A 305 64.03 -25.02 30.30
N LEU A 306 63.32 -25.10 31.43
CA LEU A 306 62.24 -26.06 31.62
C LEU A 306 61.03 -25.74 30.74
N TYR A 307 60.59 -24.47 30.76
CA TYR A 307 59.48 -23.97 29.95
C TYR A 307 59.81 -23.93 28.46
N ALA A 308 61.09 -23.75 28.10
CA ALA A 308 61.54 -23.93 26.73
C ALA A 308 61.46 -25.41 26.23
N GLY A 309 61.15 -26.37 27.10
CA GLY A 309 60.94 -27.78 26.74
C GLY A 309 62.22 -28.59 26.58
N PHE A 310 63.35 -28.12 27.11
CA PHE A 310 64.59 -28.89 27.05
C PHE A 310 64.51 -30.17 27.88
N SER A 311 65.16 -31.23 27.38
CA SER A 311 65.25 -32.50 28.11
C SER A 311 66.02 -32.35 29.43
N PRO A 312 65.78 -33.20 30.45
CA PRO A 312 66.52 -33.16 31.72
C PRO A 312 68.04 -33.16 31.56
N ARG A 313 68.55 -33.91 30.58
CA ARG A 313 70.00 -34.00 30.29
C ARG A 313 70.53 -32.68 29.71
N ALA A 314 69.79 -32.06 28.79
CA ALA A 314 70.15 -30.76 28.22
C ALA A 314 70.15 -29.67 29.31
N VAL A 315 69.11 -29.60 30.15
CA VAL A 315 69.07 -28.65 31.27
C VAL A 315 70.24 -28.86 32.22
N CYS A 316 70.60 -30.12 32.53
CA CYS A 316 71.78 -30.43 33.35
C CYS A 316 73.07 -29.88 32.76
N ILE A 317 73.25 -30.00 31.45
CA ILE A 317 74.42 -29.46 30.73
C ILE A 317 74.45 -27.94 30.82
N PHE A 318 73.32 -27.26 30.53
CA PHE A 318 73.26 -25.80 30.53
C PHE A 318 73.47 -25.20 31.92
N THR A 319 72.92 -25.86 32.95
CA THR A 319 72.94 -25.38 34.34
C THR A 319 74.11 -25.93 35.16
N ASN A 320 74.95 -26.78 34.58
CA ASN A 320 76.04 -27.49 35.25
C ASN A 320 75.60 -28.26 36.51
N ILE A 321 74.44 -28.94 36.42
CA ILE A 321 73.86 -29.75 37.50
C ILE A 321 74.01 -31.23 37.14
N LYS A 322 74.32 -32.08 38.12
CA LYS A 322 74.31 -33.54 37.92
C LYS A 322 72.88 -34.04 37.78
N ILE A 323 72.62 -34.99 36.87
CA ILE A 323 71.28 -35.55 36.61
C ILE A 323 70.56 -36.05 37.88
N LYS A 324 71.30 -36.63 38.83
CA LYS A 324 70.77 -37.06 40.14
C LYS A 324 70.16 -35.92 40.97
N ASN A 325 70.63 -34.69 40.76
CA ASN A 325 70.18 -33.50 41.46
C ASN A 325 69.08 -32.75 40.69
N PHE A 326 68.87 -33.06 39.41
CA PHE A 326 67.86 -32.40 38.57
C PHE A 326 66.46 -32.62 39.11
N TYR A 327 66.05 -33.88 39.28
CA TYR A 327 64.70 -34.23 39.72
C TYR A 327 64.42 -33.69 41.13
N ASN A 328 65.41 -33.77 42.03
CA ASN A 328 65.32 -33.20 43.37
C ASN A 328 65.18 -31.67 43.33
N ARG A 329 65.94 -30.98 42.47
CA ARG A 329 65.82 -29.52 42.31
C ARG A 329 64.46 -29.13 41.73
N ARG A 330 63.98 -29.85 40.71
CA ARG A 330 62.65 -29.63 40.11
C ARG A 330 61.53 -29.85 41.13
N SER A 331 61.57 -30.92 41.92
CA SER A 331 60.57 -31.19 42.96
C SER A 331 60.53 -30.10 44.01
N ARG A 332 61.69 -29.73 44.58
CA ARG A 332 61.78 -28.66 45.58
C ARG A 332 61.31 -27.32 45.04
N LEU A 333 61.63 -27.00 43.79
CA LEU A 333 61.19 -25.75 43.17
C LEU A 333 59.67 -25.76 42.95
N LYS A 334 59.10 -26.89 42.53
CA LYS A 334 57.65 -27.08 42.40
C LYS A 334 56.94 -26.94 43.75
N GLU A 335 57.43 -27.61 44.80
CA GLU A 335 56.89 -27.51 46.16
C GLU A 335 56.91 -26.07 46.67
N ARG A 336 58.06 -25.38 46.53
CA ARG A 336 58.18 -23.96 46.89
C ARG A 336 57.16 -23.07 46.16
N ILE A 337 56.92 -23.31 44.87
CA ILE A 337 55.93 -22.54 44.11
C ILE A 337 54.51 -22.81 44.65
N LEU A 338 54.17 -24.07 44.94
CA LEU A 338 52.83 -24.43 45.46
C LEU A 338 52.56 -23.87 46.87
N GLU A 339 53.60 -23.79 47.71
CA GLU A 339 53.54 -23.25 49.07
C GLU A 339 53.30 -21.73 49.10
N THR A 340 53.58 -21.03 48.00
CA THR A 340 53.36 -19.57 47.92
C THR A 340 51.88 -19.22 47.74
N ASN A 341 51.55 -17.97 48.03
CA ASN A 341 50.23 -17.37 47.76
C ASN A 341 50.14 -16.71 46.38
N ALA A 342 51.02 -17.08 45.43
CA ALA A 342 50.99 -16.55 44.08
C ALA A 342 49.69 -16.95 43.37
N GLN A 343 49.11 -16.00 42.64
CA GLN A 343 47.83 -16.16 41.93
C GLN A 343 47.89 -17.28 40.88
N ASP A 344 49.00 -17.35 40.13
CA ASP A 344 49.16 -18.27 39.00
C ASP A 344 50.01 -19.52 39.34
N LYS A 345 50.16 -19.86 40.63
CA LYS A 345 51.05 -20.95 41.08
C LYS A 345 50.78 -22.30 40.43
N ASP A 346 49.51 -22.65 40.23
CA ASP A 346 49.12 -23.91 39.59
C ASP A 346 49.47 -23.90 38.09
N PHE A 347 49.33 -22.75 37.42
CA PHE A 347 49.74 -22.58 36.03
C PHE A 347 51.25 -22.75 35.88
N PHE A 348 52.05 -22.11 36.74
CA PHE A 348 53.51 -22.23 36.72
C PHE A 348 53.97 -23.68 36.85
N VAL A 349 53.34 -24.43 37.76
CA VAL A 349 53.67 -25.83 38.02
C VAL A 349 53.19 -26.78 36.93
N SER A 350 52.05 -26.49 36.30
CA SER A 350 51.51 -27.31 35.20
C SER A 350 52.44 -27.37 33.98
N LYS A 351 53.28 -26.33 33.82
CA LYS A 351 54.24 -26.21 32.72
C LYS A 351 55.65 -26.69 33.08
N MET A 352 55.89 -27.10 34.33
CA MET A 352 57.16 -27.67 34.79
C MET A 352 57.19 -29.17 34.60
#